data_AF-A0A2N2IHR9-F1
#
_entry.id   AF-A0A2N2IHR9-F1
#
_cell.length_a   1.000
_cell.length_b   1.000
_cell.length_c   1.000
_cell.angle_alpha   90.00
_cell.angle_beta   90.00
_cell.angle_gamma   90.00
#
_symmetry.space_group_name_H-M   'P 1'
#
loop_
_entity.id
_entity.type
_entity.pdbx_description
1 polymer ?
#
loop_
_entity_poly.entity_id
_entity_poly.type
_entity_poly.pdbx_seq_one_letter_code
_entity_poly.pdbx_strand_id
1 'polypeptide(L)'
;NLGEYLTENYVSFQFKGGAADQDRRLLRIQLISEILNEFGFRVEQKVDAMTARIEKKPGPYLLERLKVLGYLLIHTRQIDMIMADQDMAASYRQKIMADLRTLMDTTTPEA
;
A
#
# COMPACT_ATOMS: atom_id res chain seq x y z
N ASN A 1 -13.27 7.35 4.95
CA ASN A 1 -13.97 8.56 5.46
C ASN A 1 -12.93 9.41 6.18
N LEU A 2 -12.90 10.71 5.90
CA LEU A 2 -12.10 11.72 6.59
C LEU A 2 -13.09 12.80 7.09
N GLY A 3 -13.65 12.57 8.27
CA GLY A 3 -14.54 13.48 8.99
C GLY A 3 -13.84 14.26 10.10
N GLU A 4 -14.63 15.04 10.82
CA GLU A 4 -14.18 15.91 11.92
C GLU A 4 -13.77 15.08 13.15
N TYR A 5 -14.46 13.98 13.42
CA TYR A 5 -14.19 13.11 14.56
C TYR A 5 -13.30 11.93 14.17
N LEU A 6 -12.33 11.61 15.03
CA LEU A 6 -11.44 10.47 14.83
C LEU A 6 -12.21 9.15 14.66
N THR A 7 -13.32 8.96 15.35
CA THR A 7 -14.14 7.74 15.28
C THR A 7 -14.74 7.47 13.91
N GLU A 8 -14.89 8.52 13.09
CA GLU A 8 -15.42 8.42 11.73
C GLU A 8 -14.30 8.21 10.70
N ASN A 9 -13.05 8.43 11.12
CA ASN A 9 -11.90 8.44 10.25
C ASN A 9 -11.38 7.03 9.99
N TYR A 10 -11.49 6.60 8.74
CA TYR A 10 -10.91 5.34 8.30
C TYR A 10 -10.51 5.36 6.82
N VAL A 11 -9.45 4.62 6.52
CA VAL A 11 -9.04 4.24 5.17
C VAL A 11 -9.01 2.73 5.10
N SER A 12 -9.64 2.17 4.07
CA SER A 12 -9.67 0.73 3.81
C SER A 12 -9.25 0.50 2.36
N PHE A 13 -8.34 -0.42 2.16
CA PHE A 13 -7.85 -0.85 0.86
C PHE A 13 -8.03 -2.35 0.74
N GLN A 14 -8.55 -2.81 -0.38
CA GLN A 14 -8.69 -4.24 -0.66
C GLN A 14 -8.01 -4.54 -1.99
N PHE A 15 -7.19 -5.57 -2.00
CA PHE A 15 -6.48 -6.02 -3.18
C PHE A 15 -6.68 -7.53 -3.36
N LYS A 16 -6.96 -7.92 -4.60
CA LYS A 16 -7.01 -9.33 -5.01
C LYS A 16 -5.97 -9.49 -6.11
N GLY A 17 -5.08 -10.47 -5.99
CA GLY A 17 -3.89 -10.56 -6.84
C GLY A 17 -4.12 -11.00 -8.30
N GLY A 18 -5.33 -10.82 -8.83
CA GLY A 18 -5.64 -11.00 -10.26
C GLY A 18 -5.65 -12.45 -10.74
N ALA A 19 -5.63 -12.64 -12.07
CA ALA A 19 -5.70 -13.97 -12.71
C ALA A 19 -4.31 -14.61 -12.96
N ALA A 20 -3.24 -14.05 -12.37
CA ALA A 20 -1.89 -14.60 -12.48
C ALA A 20 -1.76 -15.92 -11.71
N ASP A 21 -0.69 -16.68 -12.04
CA ASP A 21 -0.28 -17.90 -11.34
C ASP A 21 -0.17 -17.67 -9.83
N GLN A 22 -0.49 -18.70 -9.05
CA GLN A 22 -0.68 -18.65 -7.60
C GLN A 22 0.55 -18.10 -6.87
N ASP A 23 1.76 -18.50 -7.28
CA ASP A 23 3.00 -18.05 -6.65
C ASP A 23 3.26 -16.57 -6.90
N ARG A 24 3.02 -16.10 -8.12
CA ARG A 24 3.16 -14.67 -8.48
C ARG A 24 2.14 -13.81 -7.74
N ARG A 25 0.93 -14.34 -7.58
CA ARG A 25 -0.14 -13.72 -6.82
C ARG A 25 0.25 -13.54 -5.36
N LEU A 26 0.81 -14.59 -4.75
CA LEU A 26 1.23 -14.60 -3.35
C LEU A 26 2.37 -13.61 -3.11
N LEU A 27 3.40 -13.62 -3.97
CA LEU A 27 4.53 -12.69 -3.86
C LEU A 27 4.06 -11.23 -3.94
N ARG A 28 3.11 -10.91 -4.81
CA ARG A 28 2.58 -9.55 -4.92
C ARG A 28 1.79 -9.13 -3.69
N ILE A 29 0.93 -10.02 -3.19
CA ILE A 29 0.20 -9.77 -1.95
C ILE A 29 1.18 -9.54 -0.79
N GLN A 30 2.24 -10.34 -0.71
CA GLN A 30 3.26 -10.18 0.32
C GLN A 30 4.00 -8.83 0.18
N LEU A 31 4.46 -8.48 -1.02
CA LEU A 31 5.13 -7.21 -1.29
C LEU A 31 4.26 -6.00 -0.87
N ILE A 32 3.00 -5.98 -1.31
CA ILE A 32 2.07 -4.89 -0.97
C ILE A 32 1.80 -4.89 0.54
N SER A 33 1.72 -6.07 1.18
CA SER A 33 1.43 -6.19 2.61
C SER A 33 2.55 -5.57 3.45
N GLU A 34 3.80 -5.90 3.11
CA GLU A 34 4.97 -5.38 3.80
C GLU A 34 5.05 -3.86 3.70
N ILE A 35 4.85 -3.31 2.49
CA ILE A 35 4.86 -1.86 2.28
C ILE A 35 3.75 -1.20 3.11
N LEU A 36 2.50 -1.69 3.02
CA LEU A 36 1.38 -1.10 3.76
C LEU A 36 1.56 -1.20 5.29
N ASN A 37 2.16 -2.29 5.80
CA ASN A 37 2.49 -2.41 7.21
C ASN A 37 3.48 -1.31 7.66
N GLU A 38 4.50 -0.98 6.85
CA GLU A 38 5.44 0.11 7.16
C GLU A 38 4.75 1.49 7.23
N PHE A 39 3.70 1.71 6.43
CA PHE A 39 2.89 2.94 6.50
C PHE A 39 1.78 2.88 7.57
N GLY A 40 1.81 1.88 8.45
CA GLY A 40 0.94 1.80 9.62
C GLY A 40 -0.47 1.30 9.32
N PHE A 41 -0.68 0.63 8.17
CA PHE A 41 -1.91 -0.12 7.93
C PHE A 41 -1.88 -1.43 8.73
N ARG A 42 -3.04 -1.81 9.26
CA ARG A 42 -3.27 -3.19 9.69
C ARG A 42 -3.66 -4.01 8.46
N VAL A 43 -2.81 -4.96 8.08
CA VAL A 43 -3.04 -5.83 6.91
C VAL A 43 -3.55 -7.20 7.37
N GLU A 44 -4.63 -7.65 6.75
CA GLU A 44 -5.20 -8.99 6.88
C GLU A 44 -5.19 -9.67 5.51
N GLN A 45 -4.47 -10.78 5.39
CA GLN A 45 -4.45 -11.60 4.18
C GLN A 45 -5.42 -12.78 4.32
N LYS A 46 -6.19 -13.04 3.27
CA LYS A 46 -7.07 -14.21 3.11
C LYS A 46 -6.84 -14.82 1.74
N VAL A 47 -6.15 -15.95 1.71
CA VAL A 47 -5.87 -16.73 0.49
C VAL A 47 -5.25 -15.84 -0.61
N ASP A 48 -6.06 -15.42 -1.58
CA ASP A 48 -5.68 -14.65 -2.77
C ASP A 48 -6.07 -13.17 -2.70
N ALA A 49 -6.56 -12.74 -1.54
CA ALA A 49 -6.99 -11.39 -1.25
C ALA A 49 -6.30 -10.85 0.00
N MET A 50 -6.16 -9.53 0.07
CA MET A 50 -5.70 -8.81 1.25
C MET A 50 -6.58 -7.60 1.50
N THR A 51 -6.73 -7.25 2.77
CA THR A 51 -7.40 -6.04 3.22
C THR A 51 -6.45 -5.28 4.13
N ALA A 52 -6.25 -4.00 3.87
CA ALA A 52 -5.42 -3.11 4.68
C ALA A 52 -6.28 -1.97 5.23
N ARG A 53 -6.20 -1.70 6.54
CA ARG A 53 -7.04 -0.70 7.20
C ARG A 53 -6.28 0.19 8.16
N ILE A 54 -6.72 1.44 8.23
CA ILE A 54 -6.36 2.42 9.26
C ILE A 54 -7.65 3.06 9.74
N GLU A 55 -7.80 3.18 11.04
CA GLU A 55 -8.97 3.76 11.68
C GLU A 55 -8.51 4.69 12.81
N LYS A 56 -9.36 5.64 13.21
CA LYS A 56 -9.14 6.49 14.39
C LYS A 56 -7.85 7.32 14.31
N LYS A 57 -7.55 7.85 13.13
CA LYS A 57 -6.42 8.75 12.88
C LYS A 57 -6.88 10.12 12.37
N PRO A 58 -6.09 11.20 12.57
CA PRO A 58 -6.41 12.52 12.03
C PRO A 58 -6.55 12.52 10.51
N GLY A 59 -7.40 13.40 9.98
CA GLY A 59 -7.60 13.57 8.53
C GLY A 59 -6.30 13.77 7.74
N PRO A 60 -5.40 14.69 8.16
CA PRO A 60 -4.12 14.88 7.47
C PRO A 60 -3.26 13.61 7.43
N TYR A 61 -3.23 12.83 8.51
CA TYR A 61 -2.52 11.54 8.54
C TYR A 61 -3.11 10.54 7.54
N LEU A 62 -4.45 10.45 7.47
CA LEU A 62 -5.13 9.58 6.50
C LEU A 62 -4.92 10.04 5.06
N LEU A 63 -4.83 11.35 4.82
CA LEU A 63 -4.57 11.93 3.50
C LEU A 63 -3.19 11.51 2.97
N GLU A 64 -2.14 11.57 3.80
CA GLU A 64 -0.82 11.06 3.42
C GLU A 64 -0.86 9.56 3.08
N ARG A 65 -1.66 8.78 3.82
CA ARG A 65 -1.83 7.35 3.52
C ARG A 65 -2.64 7.09 2.25
N LEU A 66 -3.56 7.97 1.88
CA LEU A 66 -4.24 7.90 0.58
C LEU A 66 -3.26 8.14 -0.58
N LYS A 67 -2.25 9.01 -0.42
CA LYS A 67 -1.20 9.21 -1.42
C LYS A 67 -0.38 7.93 -1.63
N VAL A 68 -0.01 7.24 -0.53
CA VAL A 68 0.66 5.92 -0.59
C VAL A 68 -0.18 4.91 -1.37
N LEU A 69 -1.48 4.81 -1.09
CA LEU A 69 -2.39 3.92 -1.82
C LEU A 69 -2.49 4.29 -3.30
N GLY A 70 -2.57 5.59 -3.62
CA GLY A 70 -2.60 6.08 -5.00
C GLY A 70 -1.36 5.70 -5.79
N TYR A 71 -0.17 5.92 -5.22
CA TYR A 71 1.10 5.49 -5.79
C TYR A 71 1.10 3.98 -6.04
N LEU A 72 0.74 3.18 -5.03
CA LEU A 72 0.70 1.72 -5.16
C LEU A 72 -0.30 1.28 -6.24
N LEU A 73 -1.47 1.89 -6.37
CA LEU A 73 -2.44 1.56 -7.42
C LEU A 73 -1.91 1.78 -8.84
N ILE A 74 -1.12 2.84 -9.04
CA ILE A 74 -0.51 3.16 -10.34
C ILE A 74 0.61 2.17 -10.65
N HIS A 75 1.49 1.91 -9.67
CA HIS A 75 2.71 1.15 -9.90
C HIS A 75 2.51 -0.37 -9.79
N THR A 76 1.55 -0.86 -9.01
CA THR A 76 1.30 -2.31 -8.86
C THR A 76 0.64 -2.95 -10.07
N ARG A 77 -0.10 -2.20 -10.90
CA ARG A 77 -0.66 -2.71 -12.16
C ARG A 77 0.41 -3.11 -13.18
N GLN A 78 1.55 -2.41 -13.19
CA GLN A 78 2.67 -2.74 -14.08
C GLN A 78 3.48 -3.94 -13.56
N ILE A 79 3.45 -4.18 -12.25
CA ILE A 79 4.18 -5.24 -11.55
C ILE A 79 3.65 -6.64 -11.91
N ASP A 80 2.40 -6.73 -12.36
CA ASP A 80 1.76 -7.99 -12.79
C ASP A 80 2.56 -8.78 -13.82
N MET A 81 3.30 -8.09 -14.68
CA MET A 81 4.02 -8.69 -15.81
C MET A 81 5.46 -9.12 -15.45
N ILE A 82 6.04 -8.63 -14.34
CA ILE A 82 7.49 -8.68 -14.09
C ILE A 82 7.86 -9.54 -12.88
N MET A 83 6.95 -9.79 -11.94
CA MET A 83 7.26 -10.64 -10.76
C MET A 83 7.28 -12.13 -11.14
N ALA A 84 8.46 -12.65 -11.45
CA ALA A 84 8.74 -14.09 -11.55
C ALA A 84 9.79 -14.58 -10.52
N ASP A 85 10.42 -13.67 -9.77
CA ASP A 85 11.55 -13.96 -8.88
C ASP A 85 11.46 -13.12 -7.58
N GLN A 86 11.87 -13.70 -6.45
CA GLN A 86 11.94 -13.03 -5.14
C GLN A 86 12.97 -11.90 -5.11
N ASP A 87 14.10 -12.04 -5.79
CA ASP A 87 15.14 -11.00 -5.82
C ASP A 87 14.64 -9.75 -6.52
N MET A 88 13.86 -9.93 -7.59
CA MET A 88 13.19 -8.81 -8.27
C MET A 88 12.16 -8.16 -7.34
N ALA A 89 11.37 -8.94 -6.60
CA ALA A 89 10.41 -8.42 -5.63
C ALA A 89 11.08 -7.52 -4.58
N ALA A 90 12.24 -7.94 -4.06
CA ALA A 90 13.01 -7.18 -3.09
C ALA A 90 13.55 -5.86 -3.67
N SER A 91 14.10 -5.89 -4.89
CA SER A 91 14.56 -4.68 -5.59
C SER A 91 13.43 -3.68 -5.85
N TYR A 92 12.26 -4.18 -6.27
CA TYR A 92 11.07 -3.35 -6.45
C TYR A 92 10.58 -2.74 -5.14
N ARG A 93 10.58 -3.52 -4.05
CA ARG A 93 10.25 -3.03 -2.71
C ARG A 93 11.12 -1.83 -2.35
N GLN A 94 12.43 -1.96 -2.53
CA GLN A 94 13.39 -0.88 -2.23
C GLN A 94 13.09 0.37 -3.05
N LYS A 95 12.84 0.22 -4.36
CA LYS A 95 12.48 1.33 -5.24
C LYS A 95 11.18 2.02 -4.80
N ILE A 96 10.11 1.26 -4.58
CA ILE A 96 8.81 1.80 -4.15
C ILE A 96 8.96 2.54 -2.82
N MET A 97 9.70 1.97 -1.87
CA MET A 97 9.93 2.61 -0.57
C MET A 97 10.72 3.92 -0.70
N ALA A 98 11.72 3.98 -1.58
CA ALA A 98 12.46 5.21 -1.83
C ALA A 98 11.58 6.30 -2.47
N ASP A 99 10.78 5.93 -3.47
CA ASP A 99 9.86 6.85 -4.15
C ASP A 99 8.79 7.38 -3.17
N LEU A 100 8.20 6.49 -2.35
CA LEU A 100 7.20 6.87 -1.34
C LEU A 100 7.77 7.78 -0.25
N ARG A 101 9.02 7.55 0.19
CA ARG A 101 9.70 8.45 1.14
C ARG A 101 9.88 9.84 0.54
N THR A 102 10.36 9.90 -0.70
CA THR A 102 10.52 11.16 -1.44
C THR A 102 9.18 11.89 -1.60
N LEU A 103 8.11 11.15 -1.93
CA LEU A 103 6.76 11.70 -2.05
C LEU A 103 6.28 12.34 -0.74
N MET A 104 6.50 11.67 0.40
CA MET A 104 6.09 12.20 1.72
C MET A 104 6.93 13.38 2.18
N ASP A 105 8.22 13.45 1.80
CA ASP A 105 9.08 14.58 2.15
C ASP A 105 8.66 15.85 1.39
N THR A 106 8.19 15.72 0.15
CA THR A 106 7.70 16.86 -0.66
C THR A 106 6.35 17.42 -0.23
N THR A 107 5.58 16.71 0.61
CA THR A 107 4.25 17.13 1.07
C THR A 107 4.25 17.87 2.40
N THR A 108 5.43 18.22 2.92
CA THR A 108 5.58 19.19 4.01
C THR A 108 6.11 20.51 3.42
N PRO A 109 5.21 21.40 2.98
CA PRO A 109 5.03 22.63 3.78
C PRO A 109 3.60 23.17 3.74
N GLU A 110 3.02 23.43 4.91
CA GLU A 110 2.23 24.63 5.21
C GLU A 110 1.95 24.62 6.73
N ALA A 111 2.59 25.58 7.39
CA ALA A 111 2.34 25.97 8.78
C ALA A 111 1.22 27.00 8.84
#